data_AF-A0A537N6Y8-F1
#
_entry.id   AF-A0A537N6Y8-F1
#
_cell.length_a   1.000
_cell.length_b   1.000
_cell.length_c   1.000
_cell.angle_alpha   90.00
_cell.angle_beta   90.00
_cell.angle_gamma   90.00
#
_symmetry.space_group_name_H-M   'P 1'
#
loop_
_entity.id
_entity.type
_entity.pdbx_description
1 polymer ?
#
loop_
_entity_poly.entity_id
_entity_poly.type
_entity_poly.pdbx_seq_one_letter_code
_entity_poly.pdbx_strand_id
1 'polypeptide(L)' 'MSLSEFPVRAAQRLQVSFEFSPPKTEAAERTLWETIERLAPLKPTFFSVTYG' A
#
# COMPACT_ATOMS: atom_id res chain seq x y z
N MET A 1 -37.69 14.83 -1.78
CA MET A 1 -36.25 14.94 -2.07
C MET A 1 -35.71 13.53 -2.14
N SER A 2 -35.13 13.18 -3.29
CA SER A 2 -34.85 11.82 -3.75
C SER A 2 -33.74 11.13 -2.95
N LEU A 3 -33.90 9.83 -2.66
CA LEU A 3 -32.86 8.93 -2.14
C LEU A 3 -32.27 8.03 -3.25
N SER A 4 -32.55 8.31 -4.53
CA SER A 4 -32.29 7.39 -5.64
C SER A 4 -30.92 7.52 -6.34
N GLU A 5 -29.91 8.18 -5.77
CA GLU A 5 -28.71 8.55 -6.56
C GLU A 5 -27.34 8.03 -6.09
N PHE A 6 -27.26 7.21 -5.04
CA PHE A 6 -25.98 6.57 -4.69
C PHE A 6 -26.09 5.05 -4.78
N PRO A 7 -25.56 4.42 -5.85
CA PRO A 7 -25.47 2.97 -5.88
C PRO A 7 -24.58 2.53 -4.72
N VAL A 8 -25.16 1.75 -3.80
CA VAL A 8 -24.40 1.06 -2.75
C VAL A 8 -23.44 0.11 -3.48
N ARG A 9 -22.17 0.53 -3.60
CA ARG A 9 -21.14 -0.30 -4.21
C ARG A 9 -20.98 -1.54 -3.34
N ALA A 10 -21.06 -2.72 -3.95
CA ALA A 10 -20.74 -3.97 -3.29
C ALA A 10 -19.35 -3.88 -2.64
N ALA A 11 -19.18 -4.54 -1.49
CA ALA A 11 -17.90 -4.58 -0.80
C ALA A 11 -16.84 -5.25 -1.69
N GLN A 12 -16.10 -4.44 -2.43
CA GLN A 12 -14.96 -4.89 -3.22
C GLN A 12 -13.74 -4.99 -2.31
N ARG A 13 -12.93 -6.03 -2.53
CA ARG A 13 -11.64 -6.15 -1.86
C ARG A 13 -10.75 -4.99 -2.28
N LEU A 14 -10.49 -4.07 -1.35
CA LEU A 14 -9.63 -2.91 -1.58
C LEU A 14 -8.23 -3.41 -2.03
N GLN A 15 -7.82 -2.99 -3.23
CA GLN A 15 -6.46 -3.20 -3.72
C GLN A 15 -5.60 -2.04 -3.21
N VAL A 16 -4.47 -2.37 -2.57
CA VAL A 16 -3.54 -1.38 -2.02
C VAL A 16 -2.13 -1.73 -2.49
N SER A 17 -1.37 -0.72 -2.86
CA SER A 17 0.05 -0.81 -3.18
C SER A 17 0.82 0.21 -2.35
N PHE A 18 2.11 -0.04 -2.14
CA PHE A 18 2.99 0.83 -1.36
C PHE A 18 4.19 1.25 -2.19
N GLU A 19 4.58 2.51 -2.07
CA GLU A 19 5.77 3.07 -2.69
C GLU A 19 6.71 3.62 -1.61
N PHE A 20 7.99 3.32 -1.75
CA PHE A 20 9.05 3.77 -0.85
C PHE A 20 10.07 4.64 -1.60
N SER A 21 10.75 5.52 -0.85
CA SER A 21 11.94 6.22 -1.35
C SER A 21 13.19 5.34 -1.18
N PRO A 22 14.22 5.47 -2.05
CA PRO A 22 15.44 4.68 -1.92
C PRO A 22 16.14 4.95 -0.58
N PRO A 23 16.54 3.90 0.17
CA PRO A 23 17.23 4.07 1.43
C PRO A 23 18.62 4.66 1.19
N LYS A 24 19.00 5.64 2.01
CA LYS A 24 20.31 6.31 1.91
C LYS A 24 21.37 5.73 2.84
N THR A 25 20.98 4.82 3.74
CA THR A 25 21.84 4.22 4.77
C THR A 25 21.42 2.77 5.02
N GLU A 26 22.33 1.95 5.53
CA GLU A 26 22.02 0.55 5.93
C GLU A 26 20.95 0.47 7.03
N ALA A 27 20.93 1.45 7.94
CA ALA A 27 19.89 1.52 8.97
C ALA A 27 18.50 1.72 8.35
N ALA A 28 18.40 2.62 7.36
CA ALA A 28 17.14 2.84 6.62
C ALA A 28 16.73 1.62 5.79
N GLU A 29 17.70 0.90 5.22
CA GLU A 29 17.44 -0.36 4.50
C GLU A 29 16.84 -1.43 5.42
N ARG A 30 17.38 -1.60 6.63
CA ARG A 30 16.80 -2.54 7.62
C ARG A 30 15.37 -2.16 7.98
N THR A 31 15.10 -0.88 8.24
CA THR A 31 13.74 -0.40 8.52
C THR A 31 12.78 -0.61 7.33
N LEU A 32 13.27 -0.46 6.10
CA LEU A 32 12.49 -0.75 4.89
C LEU A 32 12.08 -2.22 4.86
N TRP A 33 13.02 -3.14 5.06
CA TRP A 33 12.74 -4.58 5.09
C TRP A 33 11.76 -4.96 6.20
N GLU A 34 11.96 -4.48 7.42
CA GLU A 34 11.03 -4.68 8.55
C GLU A 34 9.62 -4.17 8.23
N THR A 35 9.51 -3.04 7.53
CA THR A 35 8.23 -2.47 7.11
C THR A 35 7.54 -3.35 6.06
N ILE A 36 8.29 -3.85 5.08
CA ILE A 36 7.78 -4.76 4.05
C ILE A 36 7.25 -6.05 4.70
N GLU A 37 8.02 -6.67 5.61
CA GLU A 37 7.61 -7.88 6.32
C GLU A 37 6.31 -7.69 7.10
N ARG A 38 6.14 -6.53 7.74
CA ARG A 38 4.91 -6.20 8.48
C ARG A 38 3.69 -5.98 7.57
N LEU A 39 3.90 -5.50 6.34
CA LEU A 39 2.84 -5.21 5.38
C LEU A 39 2.50 -6.39 4.47
N ALA A 40 3.41 -7.33 4.25
CA ALA A 40 3.21 -8.50 3.38
C ALA A 40 1.94 -9.32 3.71
N PRO A 41 1.53 -9.56 4.98
CA PRO A 41 0.32 -10.30 5.31
C PRO A 41 -0.97 -9.63 4.81
N LEU A 42 -0.96 -8.33 4.54
CA LEU A 42 -2.10 -7.58 4.00
C LEU A 42 -2.35 -7.89 2.51
N LYS A 43 -1.45 -8.65 1.87
CA LYS A 43 -1.51 -9.01 0.45
C LYS A 43 -1.65 -7.78 -0.46
N PRO A 44 -0.75 -6.78 -0.36
CA PRO A 44 -0.74 -5.68 -1.31
C PRO A 44 -0.47 -6.20 -2.73
N THR A 45 -0.90 -5.45 -3.73
CA THR A 45 -0.74 -5.84 -5.13
C THR A 45 0.75 -5.82 -5.53
N PHE A 46 1.49 -4.80 -5.09
CA PHE A 46 2.94 -4.70 -5.25
C PHE A 46 3.56 -3.70 -4.27
N PHE A 47 4.89 -3.75 -4.16
CA PHE A 47 5.72 -2.72 -3.55
C PHE A 47 6.62 -2.10 -4.63
N SER A 48 6.80 -0.78 -4.62
CA SER A 48 7.73 -0.06 -5.50
C SER A 48 8.75 0.74 -4.69
N VAL A 49 9.91 0.96 -5.28
CA VAL A 49 10.90 1.94 -4.80
C VAL A 49 11.10 2.96 -5.92
N THR A 50 11.02 4.25 -5.59
CA THR A 50 11.24 5.30 -6.59
C THR A 50 12.67 5.33 -7.08
N TYR A 51 12.86 5.85 -8.29
CA TYR A 51 14.19 6.17 -8.78
C TYR A 51 14.65 7.51 -8.18
N GLY A 52 15.78 7.52 -7.49
CA GLY A 52 16.36 8.69 -6.83
C GLY A 52 17.85 8.77 -7.06
#